data_AF-A0A3S0SSH9-F1
#
_entry.id   AF-A0A3S0SSH9-F1
#
_cell.length_a   1.000
_cell.length_b   1.000
_cell.length_c   1.000
_cell.angle_alpha   90.00
_cell.angle_beta   90.00
_cell.angle_gamma   90.00
#
_symmetry.space_group_name_H-M   'P 1'
#
loop_
_entity.id
_entity.type
_entity.pdbx_description
1 polymer ?
#
loop_
_entity_poly.entity_id
_entity_poly.type
_entity_poly.pdbx_seq_one_letter_code
_entity_poly.pdbx_strand_id
1 'polypeptide(L)'
;MKIINNWFYMSDVTLDVLNDLEYEIFWNFLYHFSVNRRNDCGIDHLKLDEQGLSYLWSSVGYGLVNDDDKSVLLRLMQEPLKVMKDNKNYCSQDFLELAQKVNALKQDLNRLTKKESERLFKEMLNKFLDMEIGNGVTDTIRRRLSGLRGVRERYNDYLYPKQQKIFEFMLEKATNQGRWKNLNQAVESVLTELDRVLKDFDKAWINQKLEEKTQLLKQTVKEFEEYKKNPPERNFYQPKTRDKTIEDWIRGLRMECETFKKASLADDPSSILGNKLAYNTLYQPESIKNLLKKHPEIVEQIVVKNKKS
;
A
#
# COMPACT_ATOMS: atom_id res chain seq x y z
N MET A 1 -20.09 0.82 18.75
CA MET A 1 -18.85 0.25 18.17
C MET A 1 -18.49 1.09 16.95
N LYS A 2 -17.54 2.02 17.06
CA LYS A 2 -17.15 2.89 15.94
C LYS A 2 -16.41 2.03 14.93
N ILE A 3 -17.07 1.70 13.82
CA ILE A 3 -16.41 1.25 12.60
C ILE A 3 -15.56 2.45 12.17
N ILE A 4 -14.27 2.40 12.48
CA ILE A 4 -13.31 3.36 11.94
C ILE A 4 -13.27 3.04 10.44
N ASN A 5 -14.01 3.82 9.67
CA ASN A 5 -13.86 3.89 8.23
C ASN A 5 -12.39 4.23 7.96
N ASN A 6 -11.60 3.22 7.58
CA ASN A 6 -10.20 3.36 7.15
C ASN A 6 -10.06 4.08 5.79
N TRP A 7 -11.08 4.85 5.42
CA TRP A 7 -11.17 5.67 4.23
C TRP A 7 -11.24 7.12 4.67
N PHE A 8 -10.13 7.64 5.16
CA PHE A 8 -9.70 9.04 5.23
C PHE A 8 -8.63 9.11 6.31
N TYR A 9 -7.38 9.34 5.92
CA TYR A 9 -6.39 10.15 6.66
C TYR A 9 -5.10 10.13 5.83
N MET A 10 -5.13 10.74 4.64
CA MET A 10 -4.04 11.66 4.38
C MET A 10 -4.46 12.93 5.13
N SER A 11 -4.01 13.07 6.39
CA SER A 11 -4.03 14.38 7.01
C SER A 11 -3.27 15.36 6.11
N ASP A 12 -3.58 16.65 6.25
CA ASP A 12 -2.96 17.71 5.46
C ASP A 12 -1.43 17.51 5.34
N VAL A 13 -0.90 17.77 4.16
CA VAL A 13 0.54 17.74 3.93
C VAL A 13 1.12 19.01 4.58
N THR A 14 1.61 18.87 5.81
CA THR A 14 2.24 19.96 6.57
C THR A 14 3.76 19.88 6.48
N LEU A 15 4.44 20.96 6.89
CA LEU A 15 5.91 20.96 6.97
C LEU A 15 6.43 19.85 7.89
N ASP A 16 5.76 19.58 9.01
CA ASP A 16 6.13 18.50 9.94
C ASP A 16 6.06 17.12 9.27
N VAL A 17 5.00 16.86 8.50
CA VAL A 17 4.86 15.60 7.75
C VAL A 17 5.97 15.45 6.70
N LEU A 18 6.37 16.55 6.07
CA LEU A 18 7.48 16.55 5.11
C LEU A 18 8.83 16.38 5.81
N ASN A 19 9.00 16.90 7.03
CA ASN A 19 10.17 16.67 7.86
C ASN A 19 10.27 15.21 8.31
N ASP A 20 9.15 14.59 8.69
CA ASP A 20 9.09 13.16 9.00
C ASP A 20 9.53 12.33 7.79
N LEU A 21 9.05 12.65 6.57
CA LEU A 21 9.46 11.91 5.36
C LEU A 21 10.95 12.14 5.00
N GLU A 22 11.45 13.38 5.14
CA GLU A 22 12.88 13.67 4.95
C GLU A 22 13.75 12.86 5.91
N TYR A 23 13.35 12.79 7.18
CA TYR A 23 14.00 11.96 8.18
C TYR A 23 14.03 10.49 7.77
N GLU A 24 12.91 9.92 7.31
CA GLU A 24 12.87 8.53 6.83
C GLU A 24 13.87 8.29 5.70
N ILE A 25 13.95 9.22 4.74
CA ILE A 25 14.86 9.10 3.60
C ILE A 25 16.31 9.06 4.09
N PHE A 26 16.71 9.98 4.97
CA PHE A 26 18.06 10.03 5.53
C PHE A 26 18.41 8.82 6.40
N TRP A 27 17.50 8.43 7.28
CA TRP A 27 17.68 7.25 8.13
C TRP A 27 17.87 5.99 7.29
N ASN A 28 17.00 5.78 6.30
CA ASN A 28 17.07 4.58 5.49
C ASN A 28 18.25 4.59 4.52
N PHE A 29 18.70 5.75 4.04
CA PHE A 29 19.94 5.83 3.28
C PHE A 29 21.14 5.36 4.12
N LEU A 30 21.30 5.91 5.33
CA LEU A 30 22.37 5.46 6.24
C LEU A 30 22.27 3.97 6.55
N TYR A 31 21.06 3.46 6.81
CA TYR A 31 20.83 2.05 7.12
C TYR A 31 21.18 1.08 6.00
N HIS A 32 21.00 1.48 4.73
CA HIS A 32 21.29 0.59 3.61
C HIS A 32 22.74 0.73 3.10
N PHE A 33 23.34 1.92 3.21
CA PHE A 33 24.65 2.21 2.61
C PHE A 33 25.81 2.29 3.61
N SER A 34 25.53 2.30 4.92
CA SER A 34 26.56 2.31 5.95
C SER A 34 26.27 1.31 7.07
N VAL A 35 27.24 1.14 7.95
CA VAL A 35 27.17 0.18 9.06
C VAL A 35 27.17 0.95 10.37
N ASN A 36 26.20 0.65 11.24
CA ASN A 36 26.24 1.11 12.61
C ASN A 36 27.06 0.12 13.44
N ARG A 37 28.29 0.49 13.81
CA ARG A 37 29.22 -0.37 14.57
C ARG A 37 28.66 -0.96 15.87
N ARG A 38 27.57 -0.40 16.42
CA ARG A 38 26.94 -0.93 17.63
C ARG A 38 26.13 -2.20 17.37
N ASN A 39 25.55 -2.36 16.18
CA ASN A 39 24.48 -3.35 15.94
C ASN A 39 24.51 -4.03 14.56
N ASP A 40 25.36 -3.62 13.61
CA ASP A 40 25.40 -4.18 12.25
C ASP A 40 26.82 -4.68 11.90
N CYS A 41 26.91 -5.82 11.20
CA CYS A 41 28.15 -6.48 10.77
C CYS A 41 28.35 -6.45 9.23
N GLY A 42 27.68 -5.53 8.53
CA GLY A 42 27.78 -5.35 7.08
C GLY A 42 29.04 -4.61 6.58
N ILE A 43 29.01 -4.23 5.29
CA ILE A 43 30.05 -3.41 4.63
C ILE A 43 29.63 -1.94 4.67
N ASP A 44 30.51 -1.07 5.17
CA ASP A 44 30.28 0.38 5.12
C ASP A 44 30.64 0.92 3.74
N HIS A 45 29.66 0.97 2.84
CA HIS A 45 29.84 1.46 1.48
C HIS A 45 30.10 2.97 1.42
N LEU A 46 29.69 3.72 2.45
CA LEU A 46 29.95 5.16 2.58
C LEU A 46 31.29 5.46 3.25
N LYS A 47 31.94 4.48 3.88
CA LYS A 47 33.22 4.67 4.59
C LYS A 47 33.16 5.83 5.59
N LEU A 48 32.07 5.93 6.36
CA LEU A 48 31.78 7.09 7.20
C LEU A 48 32.91 7.35 8.22
N ASP A 49 33.52 6.31 8.78
CA ASP A 49 34.64 6.47 9.72
C ASP A 49 35.89 7.06 9.06
N GLU A 50 36.24 6.60 7.86
CA GLU A 50 37.38 7.12 7.10
C GLU A 50 37.18 8.60 6.75
N GLN A 51 35.92 9.01 6.58
CA GLN A 51 35.54 10.39 6.30
C GLN A 51 35.31 11.24 7.56
N GLY A 52 35.39 10.67 8.78
CA GLY A 52 35.06 11.37 10.02
C GLY A 52 33.58 11.71 10.19
N LEU A 53 32.69 11.00 9.49
CA LEU A 53 31.25 11.24 9.40
C LEU A 53 30.40 10.24 10.21
N SER A 54 31.01 9.42 11.05
CA SER A 54 30.28 8.42 11.85
C SER A 54 29.29 9.01 12.84
N TYR A 55 29.44 10.29 13.19
CA TYR A 55 28.51 11.05 14.01
C TYR A 55 27.11 11.16 13.40
N LEU A 56 26.97 11.03 12.07
CA LEU A 56 25.69 11.10 11.36
C LEU A 56 24.69 10.05 11.86
N TRP A 57 25.16 8.88 12.29
CA TRP A 57 24.29 7.86 12.90
C TRP A 57 23.62 8.34 14.18
N SER A 58 24.31 9.16 14.97
CA SER A 58 23.73 9.76 16.18
C SER A 58 22.81 10.93 15.80
N SER A 59 23.25 11.81 14.90
CA SER A 59 22.44 12.95 14.45
C SER A 59 21.10 12.50 13.86
N VAL A 60 21.13 11.58 12.90
CA VAL A 60 19.92 11.02 12.29
C VAL A 60 19.19 10.09 13.26
N GLY A 61 19.87 9.28 14.06
CA GLY A 61 19.19 8.40 15.02
C GLY A 61 18.37 9.13 16.09
N TYR A 62 18.81 10.33 16.50
CA TYR A 62 18.10 11.16 17.48
C TYR A 62 17.20 12.23 16.85
N GLY A 63 17.11 12.30 15.51
CA GLY A 63 16.33 13.34 14.81
C GLY A 63 16.90 14.74 14.96
N LEU A 64 18.20 14.86 15.21
CA LEU A 64 18.93 16.13 15.43
C LEU A 64 19.63 16.63 14.16
N VAL A 65 19.11 16.26 12.98
CA VAL A 65 19.72 16.55 11.68
C VAL A 65 19.62 18.05 11.37
N ASN A 66 20.74 18.76 11.54
CA ASN A 66 20.87 20.16 11.18
C ASN A 66 21.14 20.34 9.66
N ASP A 67 21.11 21.57 9.16
CA ASP A 67 21.25 21.84 7.72
C ASP A 67 22.63 21.45 7.15
N ASP A 68 23.69 21.48 7.96
CA ASP A 68 25.02 21.02 7.56
C ASP A 68 25.03 19.50 7.36
N ASP A 69 24.42 18.76 8.29
CA ASP A 69 24.27 17.30 8.21
C ASP A 69 23.42 16.90 7.00
N LYS A 70 22.34 17.65 6.71
CA LYS A 70 21.55 17.45 5.49
C LYS A 70 22.40 17.64 4.24
N SER A 71 23.22 18.68 4.20
CA SER A 71 24.10 18.98 3.07
C SER A 71 25.14 17.86 2.86
N VAL A 72 25.71 17.35 3.96
CA VAL A 72 26.62 16.20 3.92
C VAL A 72 25.91 14.94 3.41
N LEU A 73 24.72 14.63 3.91
CA LEU A 73 23.92 13.47 3.48
C LEU A 73 23.56 13.56 2.01
N LEU A 74 23.08 14.72 1.53
CA LEU A 74 22.75 14.92 0.12
C LEU A 74 23.98 14.75 -0.78
N ARG A 75 25.15 15.23 -0.36
CA ARG A 75 26.42 15.00 -1.08
C ARG A 75 26.76 13.53 -1.15
N LEU A 76 26.63 12.78 -0.05
CA LEU A 76 26.89 11.33 -0.05
C LEU A 76 25.93 10.57 -0.98
N MET A 77 24.66 10.99 -1.07
CA MET A 77 23.70 10.37 -1.97
C MET A 77 23.98 10.62 -3.47
N GLN A 78 24.79 11.62 -3.81
CA GLN A 78 25.20 11.88 -5.21
C GLN A 78 26.21 10.84 -5.72
N GLU A 79 26.90 10.14 -4.82
CA GLU A 79 27.76 9.03 -5.21
C GLU A 79 26.91 7.90 -5.76
N PRO A 80 27.16 7.37 -6.98
CA PRO A 80 26.30 6.39 -7.65
C PRO A 80 26.50 4.98 -7.09
N LEU A 81 26.21 4.81 -5.79
CA LEU A 81 26.36 3.56 -5.06
C LEU A 81 25.18 2.63 -5.32
N LYS A 82 25.50 1.35 -5.44
CA LYS A 82 24.52 0.26 -5.51
C LYS A 82 24.89 -0.80 -4.50
N VAL A 83 23.92 -1.16 -3.65
CA VAL A 83 24.13 -2.12 -2.55
C VAL A 83 23.05 -3.18 -2.59
N MET A 84 23.41 -4.42 -2.27
CA MET A 84 22.47 -5.52 -2.16
C MET A 84 22.26 -5.83 -0.67
N LYS A 85 21.02 -5.72 -0.18
CA LYS A 85 20.65 -6.04 1.20
C LYS A 85 19.30 -6.76 1.18
N ASP A 86 19.17 -7.86 1.91
CA ASP A 86 17.96 -8.71 1.95
C ASP A 86 17.43 -9.13 0.56
N ASN A 87 18.34 -9.53 -0.35
CA ASN A 87 18.06 -9.88 -1.75
C ASN A 87 17.43 -8.75 -2.59
N LYS A 88 17.60 -7.49 -2.17
CA LYS A 88 17.14 -6.30 -2.90
C LYS A 88 18.30 -5.37 -3.21
N ASN A 89 18.23 -4.75 -4.38
CA ASN A 89 19.20 -3.76 -4.82
C ASN A 89 18.69 -2.36 -4.46
N TYR A 90 19.52 -1.61 -3.75
CA TYR A 90 19.26 -0.21 -3.42
C TYR A 90 20.26 0.66 -4.18
N CYS A 91 19.77 1.78 -4.73
CA CYS A 91 20.57 2.80 -5.41
C CYS A 91 20.52 4.10 -4.62
N SER A 92 21.68 4.68 -4.30
CA SER A 92 21.78 5.96 -3.58
C SER A 92 20.99 7.08 -4.27
N GLN A 93 21.00 7.07 -5.60
CA GLN A 93 20.32 8.06 -6.43
C GLN A 93 18.79 8.04 -6.24
N ASP A 94 18.19 6.91 -5.87
CA ASP A 94 16.76 6.85 -5.57
C ASP A 94 16.41 7.63 -4.29
N PHE A 95 17.29 7.58 -3.29
CA PHE A 95 17.18 8.37 -2.07
C PHE A 95 17.41 9.86 -2.35
N LEU A 96 18.40 10.19 -3.19
CA LEU A 96 18.66 11.58 -3.59
C LEU A 96 17.44 12.20 -4.29
N GLU A 97 16.85 11.48 -5.24
CA GLU A 97 15.67 11.95 -5.97
C GLU A 97 14.49 12.20 -5.01
N LEU A 98 14.27 11.30 -4.04
CA LEU A 98 13.24 11.49 -3.02
C LEU A 98 13.52 12.71 -2.14
N ALA A 99 14.76 12.88 -1.66
CA ALA A 99 15.14 14.00 -0.82
C ALA A 99 14.95 15.35 -1.56
N GLN A 100 15.34 15.40 -2.84
CA GLN A 100 15.14 16.58 -3.69
C GLN A 100 13.66 16.90 -3.90
N LYS A 101 12.83 15.89 -4.16
CA LYS A 101 11.37 16.06 -4.30
C LYS A 101 10.72 16.55 -3.00
N VAL A 102 11.16 16.03 -1.85
CA VAL A 102 10.67 16.51 -0.54
C VAL A 102 11.05 17.97 -0.33
N ASN A 103 12.30 18.34 -0.59
CA ASN A 103 12.75 19.72 -0.46
C ASN A 103 11.99 20.68 -1.39
N ALA A 104 11.78 20.30 -2.66
CA ALA A 104 10.97 21.08 -3.59
C ALA A 104 9.54 21.26 -3.08
N LEU A 105 8.91 20.20 -2.57
CA LEU A 105 7.55 20.29 -2.01
C LEU A 105 7.50 21.17 -0.75
N LYS A 106 8.53 21.18 0.09
CA LYS A 106 8.62 22.10 1.24
C LYS A 106 8.66 23.55 0.80
N GLN A 107 9.43 23.87 -0.25
CA GLN A 107 9.57 25.24 -0.78
C GLN A 107 8.27 25.76 -1.41
N ASP A 108 7.55 24.90 -2.12
CA ASP A 108 6.32 25.29 -2.83
C ASP A 108 5.04 25.04 -2.02
N LEU A 109 5.13 24.58 -0.77
CA LEU A 109 3.96 24.17 0.02
C LEU A 109 2.90 25.28 0.16
N ASN A 110 3.33 26.53 0.31
CA ASN A 110 2.45 27.69 0.45
C ASN A 110 1.84 28.16 -0.89
N ARG A 111 2.34 27.66 -2.02
CA ARG A 111 1.91 28.03 -3.37
C ARG A 111 0.98 26.99 -3.98
N LEU A 112 1.16 25.73 -3.63
CA LEU A 112 0.38 24.62 -4.16
C LEU A 112 -1.00 24.55 -3.53
N THR A 113 -1.99 24.12 -4.31
CA THR A 113 -3.27 23.71 -3.74
C THR A 113 -3.10 22.45 -2.90
N LYS A 114 -4.01 22.25 -1.93
CA LYS A 114 -4.06 21.03 -1.11
C LYS A 114 -4.05 19.74 -1.96
N LYS A 115 -4.78 19.74 -3.07
CA LYS A 115 -4.86 18.57 -3.96
C LYS A 115 -3.53 18.27 -4.66
N GLU A 116 -2.78 19.31 -5.03
CA GLU A 116 -1.48 19.16 -5.67
C GLU A 116 -0.41 18.68 -4.69
N SER A 117 -0.36 19.26 -3.49
CA SER A 117 0.57 18.82 -2.45
C SER A 117 0.29 17.37 -2.01
N GLU A 118 -0.97 16.99 -1.83
CA GLU A 118 -1.37 15.60 -1.56
C GLU A 118 -0.95 14.64 -2.68
N ARG A 119 -1.12 15.04 -3.95
CA ARG A 119 -0.71 14.22 -5.10
C ARG A 119 0.80 13.99 -5.11
N LEU A 120 1.60 15.04 -5.03
CA LEU A 120 3.06 14.96 -5.04
C LEU A 120 3.59 14.16 -3.85
N PHE A 121 3.03 14.40 -2.67
CA PHE A 121 3.39 13.64 -1.47
C PHE A 121 3.04 12.16 -1.59
N LYS A 122 1.87 11.83 -2.14
CA LYS A 122 1.47 10.45 -2.42
C LYS A 122 2.40 9.77 -3.43
N GLU A 123 2.85 10.48 -4.46
CA GLU A 123 3.83 9.95 -5.43
C GLU A 123 5.15 9.58 -4.74
N MET A 124 5.66 10.43 -3.85
CA MET A 124 6.86 10.14 -3.06
C MET A 124 6.68 8.93 -2.14
N LEU A 125 5.55 8.84 -1.43
CA LEU A 125 5.27 7.69 -0.58
C LEU A 125 5.14 6.38 -1.39
N ASN A 126 4.60 6.43 -2.61
CA ASN A 126 4.56 5.26 -3.49
C ASN A 126 5.96 4.84 -3.92
N LYS A 127 6.81 5.79 -4.34
CA LYS A 127 8.22 5.48 -4.68
C LYS A 127 8.95 4.89 -3.47
N PHE A 128 8.75 5.44 -2.28
CA PHE A 128 9.32 4.90 -1.04
C PHE A 128 8.84 3.47 -0.75
N LEU A 129 7.56 3.15 -1.01
CA LEU A 129 7.03 1.79 -0.93
C LEU A 129 7.64 0.85 -1.97
N ASP A 130 7.85 1.32 -3.20
CA ASP A 130 8.39 0.53 -4.31
C ASP A 130 9.87 0.17 -4.08
N MET A 131 10.59 1.00 -3.32
CA MET A 131 11.93 0.67 -2.82
C MET A 131 11.90 -0.40 -1.71
N GLU A 132 10.72 -0.75 -1.20
CA GLU A 132 10.48 -1.75 -0.15
C GLU A 132 11.28 -1.50 1.15
N ILE A 133 11.50 -0.22 1.44
CA ILE A 133 12.25 0.27 2.58
C ILE A 133 11.36 0.26 3.83
N GLY A 134 11.42 -0.82 4.60
CA GLY A 134 10.88 -0.92 5.96
C GLY A 134 9.43 -0.44 6.17
N ASN A 135 9.01 -0.27 7.42
CA ASN A 135 7.65 0.19 7.76
C ASN A 135 7.57 1.68 8.10
N GLY A 136 8.64 2.45 7.93
CA GLY A 136 8.78 3.80 8.48
C GLY A 136 9.17 3.79 9.96
N VAL A 137 10.11 4.63 10.34
CA VAL A 137 10.59 4.85 11.72
C VAL A 137 9.65 5.77 12.50
N THR A 138 9.16 6.84 11.87
CA THR A 138 8.20 7.80 12.40
C THR A 138 6.78 7.24 12.33
N ASP A 139 5.98 7.51 13.38
CA ASP A 139 4.60 7.07 13.46
C ASP A 139 3.73 7.62 12.32
N THR A 140 3.97 8.87 11.93
CA THR A 140 3.26 9.55 10.85
C THR A 140 3.42 8.83 9.53
N ILE A 141 4.67 8.61 9.09
CA ILE A 141 4.95 7.99 7.80
C ILE A 141 4.56 6.53 7.82
N ARG A 142 4.82 5.82 8.92
CA ARG A 142 4.44 4.42 9.08
C ARG A 142 2.94 4.17 8.92
N ARG A 143 2.10 5.03 9.49
CA ARG A 143 0.62 4.93 9.32
C ARG A 143 0.23 5.19 7.87
N ARG A 144 0.84 6.18 7.21
CA ARG A 144 0.53 6.51 5.80
C ARG A 144 0.99 5.41 4.84
N LEU A 145 2.19 4.87 5.01
CA LEU A 145 2.71 3.72 4.24
C LEU A 145 1.82 2.49 4.44
N SER A 146 1.44 2.19 5.68
CA SER A 146 0.49 1.10 5.99
C SER A 146 -0.86 1.29 5.30
N GLY A 147 -1.38 2.52 5.30
CA GLY A 147 -2.61 2.87 4.58
C GLY A 147 -2.50 2.63 3.08
N LEU A 148 -1.40 3.07 2.46
CA LEU A 148 -1.13 2.86 1.03
C LEU A 148 -0.95 1.39 0.66
N ARG A 149 -0.23 0.60 1.49
CA ARG A 149 -0.15 -0.86 1.31
C ARG A 149 -1.51 -1.50 1.37
N GLY A 150 -2.31 -1.18 2.38
CA GLY A 150 -3.67 -1.69 2.48
C GLY A 150 -4.56 -1.30 1.29
N VAL A 151 -4.35 -0.12 0.68
CA VAL A 151 -5.02 0.25 -0.57
C VAL A 151 -4.52 -0.60 -1.74
N ARG A 152 -3.20 -0.74 -1.92
CA ARG A 152 -2.59 -1.54 -2.98
C ARG A 152 -3.00 -3.00 -2.89
N GLU A 153 -2.94 -3.59 -1.70
CA GLU A 153 -3.41 -4.96 -1.42
C GLU A 153 -4.87 -5.11 -1.81
N ARG A 154 -5.78 -4.26 -1.30
CA ARG A 154 -7.21 -4.32 -1.66
C ARG A 154 -7.44 -4.18 -3.17
N TYR A 155 -6.68 -3.31 -3.83
CA TYR A 155 -6.89 -3.02 -5.24
C TYR A 155 -6.35 -4.16 -6.11
N ASN A 156 -5.14 -4.62 -5.84
CA ASN A 156 -4.49 -5.68 -6.60
C ASN A 156 -5.13 -7.06 -6.36
N ASP A 157 -5.56 -7.34 -5.12
CA ASP A 157 -6.11 -8.64 -4.73
C ASP A 157 -7.57 -8.83 -5.18
N TYR A 158 -8.34 -7.74 -5.30
CA TYR A 158 -9.78 -7.82 -5.54
C TYR A 158 -10.27 -6.86 -6.63
N LEU A 159 -10.05 -5.54 -6.48
CA LEU A 159 -10.68 -4.54 -7.34
C LEU A 159 -10.25 -4.65 -8.80
N TYR A 160 -8.94 -4.72 -9.07
CA TYR A 160 -8.39 -4.79 -10.42
C TYR A 160 -8.72 -6.11 -11.11
N PRO A 161 -8.59 -7.29 -10.48
CA PRO A 161 -9.11 -8.52 -11.05
C PRO A 161 -10.61 -8.47 -11.37
N LYS A 162 -11.43 -7.84 -10.51
CA LYS A 162 -12.86 -7.66 -10.77
C LYS A 162 -13.13 -6.70 -11.94
N GLN A 163 -12.37 -5.61 -12.05
CA GLN A 163 -12.44 -4.69 -13.19
C GLN A 163 -12.04 -5.39 -14.50
N GLN A 164 -11.01 -6.23 -14.45
CA GLN A 164 -10.58 -7.03 -15.58
C GLN A 164 -11.70 -7.97 -16.06
N LYS A 165 -12.45 -8.59 -15.14
CA LYS A 165 -13.65 -9.38 -15.50
C LYS A 165 -14.72 -8.55 -16.21
N ILE A 166 -14.90 -7.28 -15.84
CA ILE A 166 -15.79 -6.36 -16.55
C ILE A 166 -15.28 -6.15 -17.98
N PHE A 167 -13.98 -5.85 -18.16
CA PHE A 167 -13.42 -5.61 -19.48
C PHE A 167 -13.52 -6.84 -20.39
N GLU A 168 -13.12 -8.01 -19.89
CA GLU A 168 -13.21 -9.29 -20.61
C GLU A 168 -14.64 -9.55 -21.09
N PHE A 169 -15.61 -9.42 -20.19
CA PHE A 169 -17.02 -9.64 -20.50
C PHE A 169 -17.56 -8.66 -21.56
N MET A 170 -17.23 -7.37 -21.42
CA MET A 170 -17.66 -6.34 -22.39
C MET A 170 -17.07 -6.59 -23.78
N LEU A 171 -15.79 -6.97 -23.87
CA LEU A 171 -15.10 -7.27 -25.12
C LEU A 171 -15.65 -8.53 -25.79
N GLU A 172 -15.91 -9.58 -25.00
CA GLU A 172 -16.50 -10.83 -25.48
C GLU A 172 -17.90 -10.57 -26.08
N LYS A 173 -18.74 -9.83 -25.35
CA LYS A 173 -20.07 -9.46 -25.83
C LYS A 173 -20.02 -8.64 -27.12
N ALA A 174 -19.13 -7.65 -27.19
CA ALA A 174 -18.94 -6.86 -28.41
C ALA A 174 -18.46 -7.70 -29.61
N THR A 175 -17.62 -8.71 -29.35
CA THR A 175 -17.10 -9.63 -30.37
C THR A 175 -18.20 -10.54 -30.90
N ASN A 176 -19.03 -11.09 -30.00
CA ASN A 176 -20.04 -12.08 -30.35
C ASN A 176 -21.36 -11.47 -30.87
N GLN A 177 -21.72 -10.27 -30.41
CA GLN A 177 -23.03 -9.64 -30.68
C GLN A 177 -22.91 -8.32 -31.46
N GLY A 178 -21.68 -7.88 -31.73
CA GLY A 178 -21.40 -6.59 -32.35
C GLY A 178 -21.28 -5.46 -31.34
N ARG A 179 -20.75 -4.33 -31.83
CA ARG A 179 -20.47 -3.14 -31.03
C ARG A 179 -21.73 -2.31 -30.81
N TRP A 180 -21.81 -1.62 -29.68
CA TRP A 180 -22.94 -0.74 -29.34
C TRP A 180 -22.78 0.66 -29.93
N LYS A 181 -23.89 1.40 -30.05
CA LYS A 181 -23.86 2.79 -30.56
C LYS A 181 -23.22 3.77 -29.56
N ASN A 182 -23.39 3.51 -28.27
CA ASN A 182 -22.82 4.32 -27.20
C ASN A 182 -22.67 3.51 -25.91
N LEU A 183 -21.95 4.09 -24.94
CA LEU A 183 -21.61 3.43 -23.68
C LEU A 183 -22.83 3.16 -22.78
N ASN A 184 -23.85 4.03 -22.81
CA ASN A 184 -25.07 3.81 -22.02
C ASN A 184 -25.78 2.54 -22.50
N GLN A 185 -25.97 2.42 -23.81
CA GLN A 185 -26.58 1.24 -24.41
C GLN A 185 -25.76 -0.03 -24.12
N ALA A 186 -24.43 0.06 -24.18
CA ALA A 186 -23.54 -1.06 -23.89
C ALA A 186 -23.76 -1.60 -22.47
N VAL A 187 -23.66 -0.72 -21.47
CA VAL A 187 -23.76 -1.13 -20.06
C VAL A 187 -25.18 -1.58 -19.70
N GLU A 188 -26.21 -0.85 -20.12
CA GLU A 188 -27.60 -1.20 -19.78
C GLU A 188 -28.02 -2.53 -20.38
N SER A 189 -27.61 -2.84 -21.62
CA SER A 189 -28.03 -4.06 -22.30
C SER A 189 -27.45 -5.34 -21.70
N VAL A 190 -26.30 -5.27 -21.02
CA VAL A 190 -25.60 -6.46 -20.50
C VAL A 190 -25.59 -6.54 -18.97
N LEU A 191 -26.15 -5.55 -18.28
CA LEU A 191 -26.02 -5.39 -16.83
C LEU A 191 -26.46 -6.64 -16.06
N THR A 192 -27.61 -7.23 -16.40
CA THR A 192 -28.15 -8.41 -15.70
C THR A 192 -27.22 -9.62 -15.81
N GLU A 193 -26.59 -9.81 -16.97
CA GLU A 193 -25.65 -10.91 -17.19
C GLU A 193 -24.31 -10.63 -16.50
N LEU A 194 -23.80 -9.41 -16.62
CA LEU A 194 -22.57 -8.98 -15.97
C LEU A 194 -22.68 -9.07 -14.45
N ASP A 195 -23.82 -8.69 -13.86
CA ASP A 195 -24.06 -8.78 -12.41
C ASP A 195 -23.89 -10.22 -11.88
N ARG A 196 -24.33 -11.23 -12.65
CA ARG A 196 -24.11 -12.65 -12.30
C ARG A 196 -22.63 -13.00 -12.32
N VAL A 197 -21.90 -12.61 -13.36
CA VAL A 197 -20.45 -12.84 -13.46
C VAL A 197 -19.71 -12.19 -12.28
N LEU A 198 -20.09 -10.98 -11.89
CA LEU A 198 -19.49 -10.26 -10.77
C LEU A 198 -19.82 -10.89 -9.42
N LYS A 199 -21.02 -11.45 -9.25
CA LYS A 199 -21.41 -12.20 -8.03
C LYS A 199 -20.66 -13.52 -7.91
N ASP A 200 -20.46 -14.23 -9.01
CA ASP A 200 -19.68 -15.47 -9.02
C ASP A 200 -18.21 -15.19 -8.69
N PHE A 201 -17.65 -14.10 -9.24
CA PHE A 201 -16.33 -13.62 -8.86
C PHE A 201 -16.24 -13.32 -7.35
N ASP A 202 -17.22 -12.60 -6.79
CA ASP A 202 -17.24 -12.29 -5.36
C ASP A 202 -17.29 -13.56 -4.50
N LYS A 203 -18.13 -14.53 -4.85
CA LYS A 203 -18.21 -15.80 -4.12
C LYS A 203 -16.88 -16.55 -4.15
N ALA A 204 -16.24 -16.63 -5.31
CA ALA A 204 -14.93 -17.28 -5.44
C ALA A 204 -13.87 -16.60 -4.56
N TRP A 205 -13.79 -15.27 -4.62
CA TRP A 205 -12.85 -14.49 -3.80
C TRP A 205 -13.12 -14.63 -2.30
N ILE A 206 -14.39 -14.57 -1.87
CA ILE A 206 -14.78 -14.77 -0.47
C ILE A 206 -14.32 -16.13 0.06
N ASN A 207 -14.53 -17.19 -0.73
CA ASN A 207 -14.12 -18.55 -0.35
C ASN A 207 -12.60 -18.68 -0.28
N GLN A 208 -11.87 -18.09 -1.22
CA GLN A 208 -10.41 -18.02 -1.17
C GLN A 208 -9.93 -17.32 0.10
N LYS A 209 -10.50 -16.16 0.45
CA LYS A 209 -10.13 -15.43 1.68
C LYS A 209 -10.49 -16.17 2.95
N LEU A 210 -11.62 -16.89 2.96
CA LEU A 210 -11.96 -17.75 4.08
C LEU A 210 -10.89 -18.82 4.30
N GLU A 211 -10.42 -19.47 3.23
CA GLU A 211 -9.38 -20.50 3.30
C GLU A 211 -8.04 -19.91 3.77
N GLU A 212 -7.57 -18.83 3.15
CA GLU A 212 -6.33 -18.14 3.53
C GLU A 212 -6.31 -17.75 5.01
N LYS A 213 -7.41 -17.15 5.50
CA LYS A 213 -7.53 -16.73 6.90
C LYS A 213 -7.64 -17.91 7.87
N THR A 214 -8.31 -18.98 7.45
CA THR A 214 -8.41 -20.21 8.24
C THR A 214 -7.05 -20.88 8.40
N GLN A 215 -6.25 -20.94 7.34
CA GLN A 215 -4.89 -21.50 7.41
C GLN A 215 -3.98 -20.63 8.26
N LEU A 216 -4.01 -19.30 8.08
CA LEU A 216 -3.24 -18.37 8.91
C LEU A 216 -3.61 -18.50 10.40
N LEU A 217 -4.90 -18.63 10.72
CA LEU A 217 -5.35 -18.85 12.09
C LEU A 217 -4.81 -20.17 12.66
N LYS A 218 -4.88 -21.27 11.92
CA LYS A 218 -4.33 -22.57 12.35
C LYS A 218 -2.83 -22.48 12.63
N GLN A 219 -2.08 -21.86 11.74
CA GLN A 219 -0.64 -21.65 11.89
C GLN A 219 -0.32 -20.78 13.11
N THR A 220 -0.98 -19.63 13.24
CA THR A 220 -0.74 -18.69 14.36
C THR A 220 -1.05 -19.32 15.71
N VAL A 221 -2.13 -20.11 15.81
CA VAL A 221 -2.47 -20.84 17.05
C VAL A 221 -1.39 -21.87 17.37
N LYS A 222 -0.94 -22.65 16.38
CA LYS A 222 0.12 -23.65 16.57
C LYS A 222 1.43 -23.00 17.04
N GLU A 223 1.88 -21.95 16.37
CA GLU A 223 3.09 -21.21 16.73
C GLU A 223 3.00 -20.62 18.14
N PHE A 224 1.83 -20.10 18.52
CA PHE A 224 1.61 -19.55 19.85
C PHE A 224 1.60 -20.63 20.94
N GLU A 225 1.03 -21.80 20.68
CA GLU A 225 1.09 -22.95 21.57
C GLU A 225 2.53 -23.46 21.76
N GLU A 226 3.32 -23.53 20.69
CA GLU A 226 4.75 -23.87 20.74
C GLU A 226 5.55 -22.84 21.54
N TYR A 227 5.32 -21.55 21.30
CA TYR A 227 5.91 -20.46 22.08
C TYR A 227 5.55 -20.55 23.57
N LYS A 228 4.31 -20.93 23.93
CA LYS A 228 3.91 -21.13 25.33
C LYS A 228 4.62 -22.32 25.99
N LYS A 229 4.93 -23.38 25.23
CA LYS A 229 5.66 -24.55 25.73
C LYS A 229 7.14 -24.24 25.97
N ASN A 230 7.77 -23.51 25.06
CA ASN A 230 9.19 -23.15 25.12
C ASN A 230 9.35 -21.62 25.01
N PRO A 231 9.02 -20.87 26.08
CA PRO A 231 9.16 -19.42 26.03
C PRO A 231 10.65 -19.05 25.93
N PRO A 232 11.03 -18.13 25.02
CA PRO A 232 12.41 -17.65 24.94
C PRO A 232 12.81 -16.98 26.26
N GLU A 233 14.09 -17.06 26.61
CA GLU A 233 14.63 -16.36 27.78
C GLU A 233 14.28 -14.87 27.69
N ARG A 234 13.50 -14.39 28.67
CA ARG A 234 13.08 -13.00 28.73
C ARG A 234 14.18 -12.21 29.43
N ASN A 235 14.83 -11.29 28.71
CA ASN A 235 15.60 -10.23 29.35
C ASN A 235 14.68 -9.44 30.30
N PHE A 236 15.21 -8.95 31.42
CA PHE A 236 14.49 -8.27 32.52
C PHE A 236 13.56 -7.12 32.06
N TYR A 237 13.76 -6.60 30.84
CA TYR A 237 13.03 -5.49 30.22
C TYR A 237 11.93 -5.88 29.22
N GLN A 238 11.68 -7.18 28.94
CA GLN A 238 10.60 -7.57 28.03
C GLN A 238 9.25 -7.71 28.77
N PRO A 239 8.24 -6.86 28.48
CA PRO A 239 6.98 -6.89 29.23
C PRO A 239 6.14 -8.13 28.89
N LYS A 240 5.26 -8.54 29.83
CA LYS A 240 4.21 -9.58 29.65
C LYS A 240 3.17 -9.26 28.56
N THR A 241 3.33 -8.16 27.82
CA THR A 241 2.38 -7.67 26.81
C THR A 241 2.37 -8.49 25.53
N ARG A 242 3.46 -9.20 25.21
CA ARG A 242 3.58 -9.99 23.97
C ARG A 242 2.53 -11.08 23.86
N ASP A 243 2.25 -11.78 24.95
CA ASP A 243 1.27 -12.88 24.98
C ASP A 243 -0.14 -12.34 24.70
N LYS A 244 -0.49 -11.22 25.33
CA LYS A 244 -1.76 -10.51 25.11
C LYS A 244 -1.88 -9.99 23.67
N THR A 245 -0.80 -9.48 23.09
CA THR A 245 -0.79 -9.03 21.68
C THR A 245 -1.09 -10.19 20.73
N ILE A 246 -0.50 -11.36 20.94
CA ILE A 246 -0.76 -12.54 20.10
C ILE A 246 -2.18 -13.06 20.31
N GLU A 247 -2.68 -13.09 21.56
CA GLU A 247 -4.06 -13.47 21.87
C GLU A 247 -5.09 -12.53 21.21
N ASP A 248 -4.85 -11.22 21.28
CA ASP A 248 -5.67 -10.22 20.62
C ASP A 248 -5.66 -10.40 19.09
N TRP A 249 -4.50 -10.75 18.51
CA TRP A 249 -4.37 -11.05 17.09
C TRP A 249 -5.13 -12.32 16.68
N ILE A 250 -5.00 -13.41 17.43
CA ILE A 250 -5.76 -14.67 17.22
C ILE A 250 -7.26 -14.40 17.29
N ARG A 251 -7.72 -13.62 18.28
CA ARG A 251 -9.13 -13.22 18.39
C ARG A 251 -9.58 -12.42 17.16
N GLY A 252 -8.74 -11.51 16.68
CA GLY A 252 -8.95 -10.77 15.43
C GLY A 252 -9.16 -11.71 14.24
N LEU A 253 -8.24 -12.66 14.03
CA LEU A 253 -8.32 -13.65 12.96
C LEU A 253 -9.59 -14.51 13.05
N ARG A 254 -9.99 -14.96 14.25
CA ARG A 254 -11.24 -15.71 14.45
C ARG A 254 -12.46 -14.89 14.00
N MET A 255 -12.53 -13.60 14.36
CA MET A 255 -13.62 -12.73 13.93
C MET A 255 -13.64 -12.53 12.41
N GLU A 256 -12.46 -12.42 11.78
CA GLU A 256 -12.37 -12.33 10.32
C GLU A 256 -12.87 -13.61 9.65
N CYS A 257 -12.43 -14.79 10.10
CA CYS A 257 -12.91 -16.08 9.59
C CYS A 257 -14.42 -16.20 9.69
N GLU A 258 -15.01 -15.88 10.85
CA GLU A 258 -16.47 -15.91 11.03
C GLU A 258 -17.19 -14.90 10.12
N THR A 259 -16.61 -13.73 9.90
CA THR A 259 -17.17 -12.75 8.96
C THR A 259 -17.19 -13.29 7.53
N PHE A 260 -16.08 -13.85 7.05
CA PHE A 260 -16.01 -14.43 5.70
C PHE A 260 -16.88 -15.68 5.56
N LYS A 261 -16.98 -16.50 6.60
CA LYS A 261 -17.87 -17.68 6.63
C LYS A 261 -19.35 -17.29 6.56
N LYS A 262 -19.76 -16.22 7.25
CA LYS A 262 -21.12 -15.68 7.10
C LYS A 262 -21.34 -15.14 5.70
N ALA A 263 -20.37 -14.41 5.16
CA ALA A 263 -20.44 -13.86 3.82
C ALA A 263 -20.52 -14.95 2.73
N SER A 264 -19.81 -16.07 2.88
CA SER A 264 -19.84 -17.18 1.92
C SER A 264 -21.19 -17.90 1.88
N LEU A 265 -21.96 -17.84 2.96
CA LEU A 265 -23.27 -18.48 3.09
C LEU A 265 -24.43 -17.53 2.79
N ALA A 266 -24.18 -16.24 2.61
CA ALA A 266 -25.21 -15.24 2.38
C ALA A 266 -25.61 -15.15 0.91
N ASP A 267 -26.90 -14.92 0.66
CA ASP A 267 -27.41 -14.61 -0.68
C ASP A 267 -26.86 -13.27 -1.20
N ASP A 268 -26.74 -12.28 -0.31
CA ASP A 268 -26.08 -11.01 -0.56
C ASP A 268 -24.91 -10.78 0.41
N PRO A 269 -23.69 -11.18 0.03
CA PRO A 269 -22.49 -10.97 0.83
C PRO A 269 -22.14 -9.49 1.07
N SER A 270 -22.66 -8.57 0.26
CA SER A 270 -22.38 -7.13 0.40
C SER A 270 -22.98 -6.54 1.67
N SER A 271 -24.07 -7.12 2.18
CA SER A 271 -24.66 -6.76 3.48
C SER A 271 -23.71 -7.00 4.66
N ILE A 272 -22.76 -7.94 4.51
CA ILE A 272 -21.79 -8.33 5.54
C ILE A 272 -20.44 -7.66 5.30
N LEU A 273 -19.96 -7.66 4.06
CA LEU A 273 -18.63 -7.18 3.69
C LEU A 273 -18.60 -5.70 3.28
N GLY A 274 -19.76 -5.11 3.01
CA GLY A 274 -19.92 -3.69 2.67
C GLY A 274 -18.98 -3.27 1.53
N ASN A 275 -18.28 -2.15 1.75
CA ASN A 275 -17.34 -1.55 0.80
C ASN A 275 -16.11 -2.40 0.48
N LYS A 276 -15.94 -3.58 1.09
CA LYS A 276 -14.92 -4.54 0.66
C LYS A 276 -15.28 -5.16 -0.70
N LEU A 277 -16.55 -5.21 -1.06
CA LEU A 277 -16.99 -5.68 -2.37
C LEU A 277 -17.39 -4.50 -3.26
N ALA A 278 -16.72 -4.37 -4.39
CA ALA A 278 -16.93 -3.28 -5.34
C ALA A 278 -18.07 -3.63 -6.29
N TYR A 279 -18.72 -2.62 -6.86
CA TYR A 279 -19.79 -2.79 -7.86
C TYR A 279 -21.05 -3.51 -7.34
N ASN A 280 -21.33 -3.48 -6.04
CA ASN A 280 -22.50 -4.14 -5.44
C ASN A 280 -23.54 -3.13 -4.89
N THR A 281 -23.60 -1.93 -5.47
CA THR A 281 -24.54 -0.87 -5.04
C THR A 281 -25.53 -0.55 -6.15
N LEU A 282 -26.59 0.19 -5.84
CA LEU A 282 -27.54 0.71 -6.83
C LEU A 282 -26.88 1.58 -7.91
N TYR A 283 -25.66 2.11 -7.65
CA TYR A 283 -24.87 2.89 -8.60
C TYR A 283 -23.92 2.04 -9.46
N GLN A 284 -24.06 0.70 -9.44
CA GLN A 284 -23.25 -0.21 -10.24
C GLN A 284 -23.18 0.19 -11.72
N PRO A 285 -24.29 0.54 -12.42
CA PRO A 285 -24.23 0.90 -13.84
C PRO A 285 -23.39 2.16 -14.10
N GLU A 286 -23.55 3.19 -13.27
CA GLU A 286 -22.79 4.43 -13.38
C GLU A 286 -21.31 4.23 -13.02
N SER A 287 -21.04 3.38 -12.04
CA SER A 287 -19.66 3.02 -11.65
C SER A 287 -18.93 2.29 -12.78
N ILE A 288 -19.61 1.36 -13.48
CA ILE A 288 -19.07 0.64 -14.64
C ILE A 288 -18.86 1.60 -15.82
N LYS A 289 -19.82 2.49 -16.10
CA LYS A 289 -19.66 3.53 -17.13
C LYS A 289 -18.43 4.40 -16.86
N ASN A 290 -18.25 4.85 -15.63
CA ASN A 290 -17.12 5.70 -15.25
C ASN A 290 -15.79 4.96 -15.22
N LEU A 291 -15.79 3.64 -14.95
CA LEU A 291 -14.64 2.79 -15.20
C LEU A 291 -14.28 2.79 -16.69
N LEU A 292 -15.21 2.43 -17.56
CA LEU A 292 -14.97 2.31 -19.00
C LEU A 292 -14.51 3.64 -19.63
N LYS A 293 -15.07 4.79 -19.21
CA LYS A 293 -14.61 6.12 -19.68
C LYS A 293 -13.13 6.40 -19.41
N LYS A 294 -12.55 5.78 -18.37
CA LYS A 294 -11.12 5.91 -18.05
C LYS A 294 -10.23 5.01 -18.91
N HIS A 295 -10.82 4.12 -19.71
CA HIS A 295 -10.17 3.12 -20.55
C HIS A 295 -10.62 3.27 -22.01
N PRO A 296 -10.21 4.37 -22.69
CA PRO A 296 -10.62 4.65 -24.07
C PRO A 296 -10.29 3.51 -25.04
N GLU A 297 -9.19 2.79 -24.82
CA GLU A 297 -8.78 1.62 -25.58
C GLU A 297 -9.80 0.47 -25.57
N ILE A 298 -10.52 0.30 -24.47
CA ILE A 298 -11.62 -0.66 -24.35
C ILE A 298 -12.88 -0.10 -25.02
N VAL A 299 -13.17 1.18 -24.79
CA VAL A 299 -14.34 1.87 -25.36
C VAL A 299 -14.33 1.81 -26.89
N GLU A 300 -13.18 2.00 -27.53
CA GLU A 300 -13.04 1.92 -29.00
C GLU A 300 -13.36 0.54 -29.57
N GLN A 301 -13.17 -0.52 -28.79
CA GLN A 301 -13.43 -1.89 -29.20
C GLN A 301 -14.91 -2.28 -29.02
N ILE A 302 -15.60 -1.67 -28.05
CA ILE A 302 -16.99 -2.03 -27.73
C ILE A 302 -18.02 -1.05 -28.31
N VAL A 303 -17.64 0.18 -28.62
CA VAL A 303 -18.54 1.20 -29.20
C VAL A 303 -18.19 1.47 -30.67
N VAL A 304 -19.20 1.65 -31.51
CA VAL A 304 -19.02 2.07 -32.91
C VAL A 304 -18.48 3.51 -32.94
N LYS A 305 -17.36 3.73 -33.65
CA LYS A 305 -16.89 5.10 -33.93
C LYS A 305 -17.95 5.80 -34.80
N ASN A 306 -18.65 6.78 -34.23
CA ASN A 306 -19.46 7.69 -35.04
C ASN A 306 -18.49 8.44 -35.96
N LYS A 307 -18.46 8.08 -37.25
CA LYS A 307 -17.89 8.97 -38.26
C LYS A 307 -18.73 10.25 -38.20
N LYS A 308 -18.12 11.35 -37.76
CA LYS A 308 -18.72 12.67 -37.94
C LYS A 308 -19.01 12.82 -39.43
N SER A 309 -20.30 12.85 -39.78
CA SER A 309 -20.76 13.37 -41.07
C SER A 309 -20.65 14.89 -41.06
#